data_AF-A0A377I0J6-F1
#
_entry.id   AF-A0A377I0J6-F1
#
_cell.length_a   1.000
_cell.length_b   1.000
_cell.length_c   1.000
_cell.angle_alpha   90.00
_cell.angle_beta   90.00
_cell.angle_gamma   90.00
#
_symmetry.space_group_name_H-M   'P 1'
#
loop_
_entity.id
_entity.type
_entity.pdbx_description
1 polymer ?
#
loop_
_entity_poly.entity_id
_entity_poly.type
_entity_poly.pdbx_seq_one_letter_code
_entity_poly.pdbx_strand_id
1 'polypeptide(L)'
;MSEKITFADKKRKTVEQAEFTEDGRYLRKVRSFVLRTGRLSDYQRDMMNNNWANLGLDYQNIPFDFQAIFGNSNPVILEIGFGMGRSLVEMAEQNPNRNYIGIEVHTPGVGACIAYALEKGVKNLRVICHDATEILRDSIADESLGGCSFTSQTRGRKQNTTNAVLCNQSLSLVY
;
A
#
# COMPACT_ATOMS: atom_id res chain seq x y z
N MET A 1 -16.98 18.81 -22.45
CA MET A 1 -16.72 17.39 -22.14
C MET A 1 -16.43 17.30 -20.65
N SER A 2 -17.32 16.72 -19.86
CA SER A 2 -17.07 16.45 -18.45
C SER A 2 -15.94 15.42 -18.33
N GLU A 3 -14.75 15.82 -17.89
CA GLU A 3 -13.67 14.90 -17.57
C GLU A 3 -14.19 13.90 -16.54
N LYS A 4 -14.38 12.63 -16.95
CA LYS A 4 -14.76 11.56 -16.05
C LYS A 4 -13.60 11.35 -15.08
N ILE A 5 -13.81 11.66 -13.80
CA ILE A 5 -12.82 11.42 -12.74
C ILE A 5 -12.51 9.92 -12.71
N THR A 6 -11.25 9.54 -12.96
CA THR A 6 -10.84 8.14 -13.01
C THR A 6 -10.68 7.54 -11.61
N PHE A 7 -10.61 6.21 -11.51
CA PHE A 7 -10.42 5.51 -10.23
C PHE A 7 -9.14 5.96 -9.52
N ALA A 8 -8.03 6.07 -10.25
CA ALA A 8 -6.77 6.56 -9.71
C ALA A 8 -6.86 8.03 -9.21
N ASP A 9 -7.61 8.88 -9.91
CA ASP A 9 -7.84 10.27 -9.46
C ASP A 9 -8.71 10.33 -8.20
N LYS A 10 -9.69 9.41 -8.04
CA LYS A 10 -10.48 9.28 -6.82
C LYS A 10 -9.62 8.83 -5.63
N LYS A 11 -8.80 7.78 -5.80
CA LYS A 11 -7.90 7.28 -4.75
C LYS A 11 -6.94 8.36 -4.27
N ARG A 12 -6.38 9.16 -5.20
CA ARG A 12 -5.54 10.30 -4.84
C ARG A 12 -6.26 11.31 -3.95
N LYS A 13 -7.50 11.66 -4.29
CA LYS A 13 -8.31 12.62 -3.50
C LYS A 13 -8.64 12.09 -2.11
N THR A 14 -8.93 10.79 -1.97
CA THR A 14 -9.22 10.18 -0.66
C THR A 14 -8.04 10.30 0.31
N VAL A 15 -6.81 10.08 -0.17
CA VAL A 15 -5.59 10.19 0.65
C VAL A 15 -5.29 11.65 1.05
N GLU A 16 -5.70 12.62 0.22
CA GLU A 16 -5.45 14.05 0.43
C GLU A 16 -6.52 14.74 1.31
N GLN A 17 -7.69 14.14 1.54
CA GLN A 17 -8.78 14.80 2.29
C GLN A 17 -8.45 15.01 3.77
N ALA A 18 -8.77 16.19 4.26
CA ALA A 18 -8.68 16.58 5.66
C ALA A 18 -10.02 16.31 6.35
N GLU A 19 -9.99 15.65 7.51
CA GLU A 19 -11.17 15.50 8.36
C GLU A 19 -11.24 16.63 9.37
N PHE A 20 -12.46 17.08 9.66
CA PHE A 20 -12.75 18.12 10.65
C PHE A 20 -13.72 17.56 11.69
N THR A 21 -13.56 17.97 12.95
CA THR A 21 -14.59 17.78 13.99
C THR A 21 -15.88 18.52 13.60
N GLU A 22 -17.02 18.14 14.21
CA GLU A 22 -18.30 18.87 14.08
C GLU A 22 -18.16 20.37 14.42
N ASP A 23 -17.23 20.72 15.31
CA ASP A 23 -16.89 22.09 15.70
C ASP A 23 -15.98 22.84 14.69
N GLY A 24 -15.72 22.25 13.52
CA GLY A 24 -14.89 22.83 12.45
C GLY A 24 -13.38 22.84 12.74
N ARG A 25 -12.91 22.19 13.82
CA ARG A 25 -11.47 22.06 14.09
C ARG A 25 -10.88 20.92 13.26
N TYR A 26 -9.70 21.16 12.69
CA TYR A 26 -8.96 20.15 11.93
C TYR A 26 -8.60 18.94 12.79
N LEU A 27 -9.03 17.75 12.39
CA LEU A 27 -8.72 16.50 13.07
C LEU A 27 -7.33 16.05 12.61
N ARG A 28 -6.32 16.29 13.46
CA ARG A 28 -4.95 15.87 13.16
C ARG A 28 -4.82 14.36 13.39
N LYS A 29 -5.23 13.55 12.41
CA LYS A 29 -4.90 12.12 12.38
C LYS A 29 -3.38 11.94 12.26
N VAL A 30 -2.81 11.04 13.06
CA VAL A 30 -1.41 10.61 12.90
C VAL A 30 -1.33 9.82 11.60
N ARG A 31 -0.76 10.42 10.56
CA ARG A 31 -0.55 9.76 9.26
C ARG A 31 0.82 9.10 9.20
N SER A 32 0.91 7.94 8.56
CA SER A 32 2.17 7.21 8.37
C SER A 32 3.13 7.83 7.37
N PHE A 33 2.72 8.89 6.67
CA PHE A 33 3.43 9.43 5.51
C PHE A 33 3.37 10.96 5.44
N VAL A 34 4.29 11.53 4.64
CA VAL A 34 4.30 12.94 4.26
C VAL A 34 4.17 13.02 2.74
N LEU A 35 3.06 13.58 2.25
CA LEU A 35 2.81 13.73 0.81
C LEU A 35 3.80 14.71 0.18
N ARG A 36 4.60 14.23 -0.76
CA ARG A 36 5.26 15.07 -1.78
C ARG A 36 4.49 14.90 -3.09
N THR A 37 3.81 15.94 -3.52
CA THR A 37 2.93 15.92 -4.68
C THR A 37 3.75 15.71 -5.96
N GLY A 38 3.81 14.47 -6.46
CA GLY A 38 4.27 14.15 -7.80
C GLY A 38 3.12 14.16 -8.81
N ARG A 39 3.42 14.41 -10.09
CA ARG A 39 2.42 14.29 -11.17
C ARG A 39 2.19 12.81 -11.48
N LEU A 40 0.93 12.36 -11.42
CA LEU A 40 0.54 11.05 -11.92
C LEU A 40 0.61 11.08 -13.46
N SER A 41 1.46 10.23 -14.04
CA SER A 41 1.55 10.07 -15.49
C SER A 41 0.32 9.35 -16.03
N ASP A 42 -0.09 9.62 -17.26
CA ASP A 42 -1.22 8.95 -17.91
C ASP A 42 -1.02 7.43 -17.94
N TYR A 43 0.20 6.99 -18.23
CA TYR A 43 0.58 5.57 -18.17
C TYR A 43 0.35 4.94 -16.79
N GLN A 44 0.76 5.63 -15.70
CA GLN A 44 0.56 5.14 -14.34
C GLN A 44 -0.93 5.10 -13.98
N ARG A 45 -1.69 6.10 -14.42
CA ARG A 45 -3.14 6.17 -14.23
C ARG A 45 -3.84 4.99 -14.92
N ASP A 46 -3.48 4.71 -16.16
CA ASP A 46 -4.07 3.62 -16.94
C ASP A 46 -3.71 2.25 -16.36
N MET A 47 -2.48 2.08 -15.89
CA MET A 47 -2.06 0.84 -15.22
C MET A 47 -2.88 0.57 -13.96
N MET A 48 -3.12 1.59 -13.14
CA MET A 48 -4.03 1.45 -11.99
C MET A 48 -5.45 1.14 -12.46
N ASN A 49 -6.03 1.93 -13.36
CA ASN A 49 -7.43 1.77 -13.77
C ASN A 49 -7.72 0.39 -14.38
N ASN A 50 -6.81 -0.14 -15.20
CA ASN A 50 -7.04 -1.37 -15.96
C ASN A 50 -6.69 -2.64 -15.18
N ASN A 51 -5.82 -2.56 -14.18
CA ASN A 51 -5.28 -3.75 -13.50
C ASN A 51 -5.60 -3.79 -11.99
N TRP A 52 -6.30 -2.79 -11.45
CA TRP A 52 -6.69 -2.78 -10.05
C TRP A 52 -7.46 -4.02 -9.63
N ALA A 53 -8.37 -4.53 -10.48
CA ALA A 53 -9.17 -5.71 -10.15
C ALA A 53 -8.34 -6.98 -9.89
N ASN A 54 -7.12 -7.06 -10.45
CA ASN A 54 -6.26 -8.24 -10.34
C ASN A 54 -5.14 -8.06 -9.31
N LEU A 55 -4.57 -6.86 -9.23
CA LEU A 55 -3.39 -6.57 -8.40
C LEU A 55 -3.72 -5.71 -7.18
N GLY A 56 -4.79 -4.92 -7.24
CA GLY A 56 -5.20 -4.02 -6.17
C GLY A 56 -6.05 -4.72 -5.11
N LEU A 57 -5.87 -4.30 -3.87
CA LEU A 57 -6.73 -4.63 -2.75
C LEU A 57 -7.28 -3.34 -2.16
N ASP A 58 -8.59 -3.29 -2.00
CA ASP A 58 -9.28 -2.15 -1.39
C ASP A 58 -9.35 -2.31 0.13
N TYR A 59 -9.28 -1.18 0.83
CA TYR A 59 -9.45 -1.14 2.28
C TYR A 59 -10.81 -1.75 2.67
N GLN A 60 -10.78 -2.58 3.70
CA GLN A 60 -11.95 -3.19 4.32
C GLN A 60 -11.75 -3.26 5.84
N ASN A 61 -12.83 -3.09 6.59
CA ASN A 61 -12.80 -3.16 8.07
C ASN A 61 -12.91 -4.61 8.58
N ILE A 62 -12.41 -5.56 7.80
CA ILE A 62 -12.42 -7.00 8.07
C ILE A 62 -11.06 -7.52 7.65
N PRO A 63 -10.41 -8.40 8.44
CA PRO A 63 -9.14 -8.99 8.05
C PRO A 63 -9.18 -9.66 6.68
N PHE A 64 -8.12 -9.47 5.89
CA PHE A 64 -7.98 -10.13 4.59
C PHE A 64 -7.75 -11.63 4.75
N ASP A 65 -8.48 -12.44 3.97
CA ASP A 65 -8.17 -13.85 3.78
C ASP A 65 -7.12 -14.00 2.67
N PHE A 66 -5.85 -14.04 3.06
CA PHE A 66 -4.76 -14.18 2.10
C PHE A 66 -4.78 -15.51 1.35
N GLN A 67 -5.31 -16.58 1.95
CA GLN A 67 -5.40 -17.86 1.27
C GLN A 67 -6.40 -17.78 0.12
N ALA A 68 -7.55 -17.12 0.33
CA ALA A 68 -8.51 -16.86 -0.73
C ALA A 68 -7.97 -15.89 -1.80
N ILE A 69 -7.24 -14.84 -1.41
CA ILE A 69 -6.71 -13.82 -2.33
C ILE A 69 -5.63 -14.39 -3.26
N PHE A 70 -4.71 -15.19 -2.72
CA PHE A 70 -3.59 -15.77 -3.48
C PHE A 70 -3.87 -17.19 -3.98
N GLY A 71 -4.94 -17.83 -3.51
CA GLY A 71 -5.31 -19.21 -3.86
C GLY A 71 -4.34 -20.26 -3.31
N ASN A 72 -3.54 -19.92 -2.30
CA ASN A 72 -2.50 -20.79 -1.74
C ASN A 72 -2.22 -20.45 -0.27
N SER A 73 -1.49 -21.31 0.45
CA SER A 73 -1.10 -21.12 1.85
C SER A 73 0.36 -20.68 2.03
N ASN A 74 0.95 -20.02 1.03
CA ASN A 74 2.33 -19.53 1.11
C ASN A 74 2.43 -18.37 2.12
N PRO A 75 3.60 -18.20 2.77
CA PRO A 75 3.81 -17.11 3.71
C PRO A 75 3.63 -15.75 3.02
N VAL A 76 2.96 -14.84 3.70
CA VAL A 76 2.66 -13.48 3.23
C VAL A 76 3.67 -12.51 3.82
N ILE A 77 4.37 -11.78 2.95
CA ILE A 77 5.34 -10.76 3.31
C ILE A 77 4.73 -9.39 3.01
N LEU A 78 4.68 -8.54 4.03
CA LEU A 78 4.18 -7.19 3.92
C LEU A 78 5.32 -6.20 3.72
N GLU A 79 5.20 -5.30 2.75
CA GLU A 79 6.09 -4.14 2.59
C GLU A 79 5.31 -2.84 2.73
N ILE A 80 5.68 -2.01 3.71
CA ILE A 80 5.08 -0.70 3.95
C ILE A 80 5.97 0.39 3.32
N GLY A 81 5.35 1.22 2.49
CA GLY A 81 6.03 2.33 1.80
C GLY A 81 6.98 1.85 0.71
N PHE A 82 6.52 0.94 -0.16
CA PHE A 82 7.35 0.36 -1.24
C PHE A 82 7.82 1.39 -2.27
N GLY A 83 7.31 2.62 -2.25
CA GLY A 83 7.72 3.70 -3.14
C GLY A 83 7.39 3.38 -4.59
N MET A 84 8.42 3.16 -5.41
CA MET A 84 8.25 2.80 -6.84
C MET A 84 8.03 1.30 -7.06
N GLY A 85 8.19 0.47 -6.02
CA GLY A 85 7.85 -0.96 -6.06
C GLY A 85 8.86 -1.87 -6.77
N ARG A 86 10.00 -1.36 -7.27
CA ARG A 86 11.00 -2.18 -7.97
C ARG A 86 11.51 -3.33 -7.11
N SER A 87 11.98 -3.04 -5.90
CA SER A 87 12.50 -4.04 -4.97
C SER A 87 11.43 -5.07 -4.59
N LEU A 88 10.19 -4.62 -4.36
CA LEU A 88 9.07 -5.50 -4.05
C LEU A 88 8.78 -6.49 -5.19
N VAL A 89 8.72 -5.99 -6.42
CA VAL A 89 8.47 -6.80 -7.62
C VAL A 89 9.62 -7.78 -7.87
N GLU A 90 10.88 -7.35 -7.76
CA GLU A 90 12.05 -8.22 -7.91
C GLU A 90 12.06 -9.35 -6.86
N MET A 91 11.74 -9.04 -5.61
CA MET A 91 11.62 -10.05 -4.55
C MET A 91 10.51 -11.05 -4.86
N ALA A 92 9.36 -10.58 -5.34
CA ALA A 92 8.23 -11.43 -5.71
C ALA A 92 8.55 -12.33 -6.92
N GLU A 93 9.26 -11.81 -7.92
CA GLU A 93 9.75 -12.56 -9.08
C GLU A 93 10.72 -13.67 -8.66
N GLN A 94 11.65 -13.37 -7.74
CA GLN A 94 12.65 -14.33 -7.27
C GLN A 94 12.09 -15.39 -6.32
N ASN A 95 10.95 -15.13 -5.67
CA ASN A 95 10.38 -16.00 -4.64
C ASN A 95 8.91 -16.34 -4.94
N PRO A 96 8.63 -17.18 -5.97
CA PRO A 96 7.26 -17.55 -6.33
C PRO A 96 6.51 -18.33 -5.24
N ASN A 97 7.24 -18.90 -4.28
CA ASN A 97 6.70 -19.64 -3.12
C ASN A 97 6.36 -18.72 -1.93
N ARG A 98 6.39 -17.41 -2.11
CA ARG A 98 5.99 -16.41 -1.10
C ARG A 98 5.00 -15.44 -1.72
N ASN A 99 4.03 -14.99 -0.92
CA ASN A 99 3.09 -13.97 -1.32
C ASN A 99 3.57 -12.61 -0.81
N TYR A 100 3.36 -11.56 -1.60
CA TYR A 100 3.81 -10.21 -1.27
C TYR A 100 2.63 -9.25 -1.29
N ILE A 101 2.57 -8.38 -0.28
CA ILE A 101 1.61 -7.29 -0.18
C ILE A 101 2.37 -6.00 0.00
N GLY A 102 2.15 -5.04 -0.90
CA GLY A 102 2.71 -3.71 -0.78
C GLY A 102 1.66 -2.70 -0.34
N ILE A 103 1.92 -1.93 0.72
CA ILE A 103 1.10 -0.76 1.10
C ILE A 103 1.81 0.52 0.67
N GLU A 104 1.14 1.34 -0.14
CA GLU A 104 1.65 2.64 -0.57
C GLU A 104 0.53 3.66 -0.75
N VAL A 105 0.73 4.84 -0.18
CA VAL A 105 -0.21 5.96 -0.20
C VAL A 105 -0.03 6.85 -1.43
N HIS A 106 1.15 6.80 -2.03
CA HIS A 106 1.50 7.57 -3.22
C HIS A 106 1.03 6.86 -4.50
N THR A 107 -0.08 7.34 -5.06
CA THR A 107 -0.65 6.80 -6.31
C THR A 107 0.33 6.70 -7.48
N PRO A 108 1.29 7.62 -7.72
CA PRO A 108 2.28 7.44 -8.78
C PRO A 108 3.19 6.22 -8.55
N GLY A 109 3.53 5.94 -7.30
CA GLY A 109 4.31 4.76 -6.91
C GLY A 109 3.54 3.47 -7.10
N VAL A 110 2.25 3.47 -6.73
CA VAL A 110 1.34 2.34 -6.96
C VAL A 110 1.21 2.03 -8.44
N GLY A 111 0.98 3.04 -9.29
CA GLY A 111 0.90 2.86 -10.74
C GLY A 111 2.21 2.34 -11.36
N ALA A 112 3.36 2.82 -10.89
CA ALA A 112 4.67 2.33 -11.32
C ALA A 112 4.91 0.87 -10.90
N CYS A 113 4.52 0.50 -9.68
CA CYS A 113 4.63 -0.86 -9.16
C CYS A 113 3.77 -1.84 -9.96
N ILE A 114 2.51 -1.50 -10.22
CA ILE A 114 1.60 -2.32 -11.06
C ILE A 114 2.18 -2.51 -12.46
N ALA A 115 2.65 -1.44 -13.09
CA ALA A 115 3.25 -1.51 -14.42
C ALA A 115 4.42 -2.49 -14.46
N TYR A 116 5.32 -2.39 -13.48
CA TYR A 116 6.51 -3.23 -13.41
C TYR A 116 6.19 -4.69 -13.04
N ALA A 117 5.21 -4.92 -12.17
CA ALA A 117 4.73 -6.26 -11.83
C ALA A 117 4.17 -6.98 -13.06
N LEU A 118 3.44 -6.27 -13.91
CA LEU A 118 2.90 -6.80 -15.17
C LEU A 118 4.00 -7.09 -16.18
N GLU A 119 4.97 -6.19 -16.32
CA GLU A 119 6.14 -6.39 -17.20
C GLU A 119 6.92 -7.66 -16.81
N LYS A 120 7.06 -7.91 -15.50
CA LYS A 120 7.73 -9.10 -14.96
C LYS A 120 6.84 -10.35 -14.86
N GLY A 121 5.53 -10.22 -15.13
CA GLY A 121 4.59 -11.34 -15.04
C GLY A 121 4.40 -11.89 -13.63
N VAL A 122 4.61 -11.06 -12.60
CA VAL A 122 4.49 -11.44 -11.18
C VAL A 122 3.03 -11.63 -10.80
N LYS A 123 2.69 -12.78 -10.22
CA LYS A 123 1.31 -13.15 -9.83
C LYS A 123 1.08 -13.20 -8.32
N ASN A 124 2.16 -13.39 -7.57
CA ASN A 124 2.23 -13.48 -6.11
C ASN A 124 2.39 -12.11 -5.43
N LEU A 125 1.97 -11.02 -6.09
CA LEU A 125 2.01 -9.66 -5.55
C LEU A 125 0.62 -9.03 -5.56
N ARG A 126 0.28 -8.34 -4.47
CA ARG A 126 -0.89 -7.45 -4.36
C ARG A 126 -0.47 -6.10 -3.81
N VAL A 127 -1.20 -5.05 -4.17
CA VAL A 127 -0.94 -3.67 -3.75
C VAL A 127 -2.15 -3.05 -3.10
N ILE A 128 -1.94 -2.31 -2.03
CA ILE A 128 -2.95 -1.56 -1.28
C ILE A 128 -2.59 -0.09 -1.36
N CYS A 129 -3.56 0.73 -1.78
CA CYS A 129 -3.42 2.19 -1.75
C CYS A 129 -4.22 2.79 -0.58
N HIS A 130 -3.58 2.83 0.59
CA HIS A 130 -4.17 3.31 1.84
C HIS A 130 -3.10 3.61 2.91
N ASP A 131 -3.46 4.33 3.98
CA ASP A 131 -2.57 4.48 5.15
C ASP A 131 -2.30 3.11 5.78
N ALA A 132 -1.02 2.79 5.95
CA ALA A 132 -0.59 1.52 6.51
C ALA A 132 -1.11 1.29 7.93
N THR A 133 -1.22 2.34 8.75
CA THR A 133 -1.70 2.24 10.13
C THR A 133 -3.16 1.76 10.19
N GLU A 134 -3.99 2.23 9.26
CA GLU A 134 -5.40 1.84 9.19
C GLU A 134 -5.54 0.40 8.66
N ILE A 135 -4.75 0.03 7.65
CA ILE A 135 -4.73 -1.34 7.12
C ILE A 135 -4.25 -2.34 8.17
N LEU A 136 -3.14 -2.04 8.85
CA LEU A 136 -2.61 -2.91 9.90
C LEU A 136 -3.59 -3.09 11.06
N ARG A 137 -4.39 -2.07 11.37
CA ARG A 137 -5.37 -2.10 12.47
C ARG A 137 -6.64 -2.87 12.09
N ASP A 138 -7.17 -2.63 10.90
CA ASP A 138 -8.53 -3.03 10.55
C ASP A 138 -8.58 -4.22 9.57
N SER A 139 -7.54 -4.39 8.75
CA SER A 139 -7.54 -5.31 7.60
C SER A 139 -6.49 -6.43 7.69
N ILE A 140 -5.61 -6.42 8.69
CA ILE A 140 -4.61 -7.47 8.91
C ILE A 140 -4.93 -8.16 10.22
N ALA A 141 -5.06 -9.49 10.20
CA ALA A 141 -5.23 -10.27 11.43
C ALA A 141 -3.88 -10.42 12.15
N ASP A 142 -3.92 -10.50 13.48
CA ASP A 142 -2.75 -10.83 14.29
C ASP A 142 -2.16 -12.18 13.85
N GLU A 143 -0.82 -12.30 13.88
CA GLU A 143 -0.04 -13.49 13.48
C GLU A 143 -0.24 -13.96 12.02
N SER A 144 -0.92 -13.18 11.17
CA SER A 144 -1.20 -13.58 9.77
C SER A 144 -0.05 -13.34 8.79
N LEU A 145 1.02 -12.65 9.23
CA LEU A 145 2.15 -12.26 8.39
C LEU A 145 3.38 -13.11 8.67
N GLY A 146 4.04 -13.59 7.61
CA GLY A 146 5.33 -14.27 7.70
C GLY A 146 6.52 -13.31 7.87
N GLY A 147 6.31 -12.01 7.67
CA GLY A 147 7.31 -10.97 7.86
C GLY A 147 6.85 -9.60 7.37
N CYS A 148 7.44 -8.54 7.91
CA CYS A 148 7.17 -7.16 7.52
C CYS A 148 8.48 -6.41 7.23
N SER A 149 8.50 -5.64 6.14
CA SER A 149 9.63 -4.82 5.71
C SER A 149 9.21 -3.36 5.55
N PHE A 150 10.12 -2.44 5.86
CA PHE A 150 9.90 -1.00 5.72
C PHE A 150 10.97 -0.38 4.82
N THR A 151 10.55 0.23 3.72
CA THR A 151 11.48 0.94 2.83
C THR A 151 11.46 2.44 3.19
N SER A 152 12.30 2.83 4.15
CA SER A 152 12.48 4.23 4.53
C SER A 152 13.07 5.05 3.37
N GLN A 153 12.26 5.91 2.75
CA GLN A 153 12.76 6.97 1.84
C GLN A 153 13.39 8.16 2.58
N THR A 154 13.94 7.96 3.77
CA THR A 154 14.65 8.99 4.53
C THR A 154 16.08 8.56 4.83
N ARG A 155 16.96 8.66 3.82
CA ARG A 155 18.38 8.94 4.09
C ARG A 155 18.45 10.35 4.71
N GLY A 156 18.50 10.44 6.04
CA GLY A 156 19.04 11.63 6.73
C GLY A 156 18.18 12.40 7.74
N ARG A 157 17.02 11.94 8.21
CA ARG A 157 16.34 12.56 9.38
C ARG A 157 15.88 11.50 10.38
N LYS A 158 15.99 11.85 11.67
CA LYS A 158 15.53 11.05 12.83
C LYS A 158 14.20 10.38 12.49
N GLN A 159 14.11 9.07 12.71
CA GLN A 159 12.86 8.32 12.54
C GLN A 159 11.75 9.08 13.29
N ASN A 160 10.77 9.60 12.57
CA ASN A 160 9.62 10.24 13.19
C ASN A 160 8.84 9.16 13.97
N THR A 161 8.15 9.58 15.03
CA THR A 161 7.40 8.73 15.96
C THR A 161 6.46 7.75 15.23
N THR A 162 5.92 8.12 14.06
CA THR A 162 5.05 7.24 13.28
C THR A 162 5.74 6.00 12.71
N ASN A 163 7.01 6.10 12.28
CA ASN A 163 7.77 4.94 11.82
C ASN A 163 8.04 3.97 12.98
N ALA A 164 8.23 4.48 14.19
CA ALA A 164 8.39 3.67 15.40
C ALA A 164 7.07 2.98 15.79
N VAL A 165 5.93 3.67 15.66
CA VAL A 165 4.59 3.08 15.89
C VAL A 165 4.33 1.94 14.90
N LEU A 166 4.60 2.16 13.61
CA LEU A 166 4.45 1.13 12.59
C LEU A 166 5.38 -0.07 12.82
N CYS A 167 6.63 0.17 13.24
CA CYS A 167 7.56 -0.89 13.58
C CYS A 167 7.03 -1.74 14.75
N ASN A 168 6.57 -1.10 15.83
CA ASN A 168 6.01 -1.82 16.98
C ASN A 168 4.71 -2.57 16.63
N GLN A 169 3.81 -1.98 15.84
CA GLN A 169 2.60 -2.66 15.37
C GLN A 169 2.90 -3.81 14.41
N SER A 170 3.94 -3.69 13.57
CA SER A 170 4.34 -4.80 12.71
C SER A 170 4.97 -5.95 13.49
N LEU A 171 5.68 -5.66 14.58
CA LEU A 171 6.26 -6.71 15.44
C LEU A 171 5.17 -7.55 16.11
N SER A 172 4.05 -6.95 16.51
CA SER A 172 2.90 -7.70 17.08
C SER A 172 2.06 -8.45 16.05
N LEU A 173 2.27 -8.22 14.76
CA LEU A 173 1.57 -8.95 13.69
C LEU A 173 2.39 -10.14 13.16
N VAL A 174 3.68 -10.19 13.49
CA VAL A 174 4.62 -11.25 13.09
C VAL A 174 4.91 -12.22 14.25
N TYR A 175 4.70 -11.80 15.50
CA TYR A 175 4.90 -12.57 16.74
C TYR A 175 3.64 -12.54 17.60
#